data_AF-A0A510WYB5-F1
#
_entry.id   AF-A0A510WYB5-F1
#
_cell.length_a   1.000
_cell.length_b   1.000
_cell.length_c   1.000
_cell.angle_alpha   90.00
_cell.angle_beta   90.00
_cell.angle_gamma   90.00
#
_symmetry.space_group_name_H-M   'P 1'
#
loop_
_entity.id
_entity.type
_entity.pdbx_description
1 polymer ?
#
loop_
_entity_poly.entity_id
_entity_poly.type
_entity_poly.pdbx_seq_one_letter_code
_entity_poly.pdbx_strand_id
1 'polypeptide(L)'
;MAIWFAIALLAGIIFILGVFYLINSVHRYGKWLAPTILMIVSLIGCVGCGLNAYHLYQEDQKANPMRTTLSAEASSQGGMVENGLQVINNGIQEDKDQQQVLKDLQQSFAKVGTVTFDQQSKTFTVTPTTDQDVKAINYVLANPQKAQQSGYNNLTSGILSTSKQLMKPLGKGYTLQLTKPNSNQVIYAAKDGQVLTDVVNNKN
;
A
#
# COMPACT_ATOMS: atom_id res chain seq x y z
N MET A 1 -27.34 7.08 15.90
CA MET A 1 -26.74 8.42 16.08
C MET A 1 -25.21 8.40 16.21
N ALA A 2 -24.59 7.40 16.84
CA ALA A 2 -23.14 7.35 17.03
C ALA A 2 -22.29 7.31 15.73
N ILE A 3 -22.78 6.68 14.66
CA ILE A 3 -22.05 6.55 13.38
C ILE A 3 -21.89 7.90 12.68
N TRP A 4 -22.92 8.74 12.70
CA TRP A 4 -22.88 10.08 12.12
C TRP A 4 -21.91 11.01 12.84
N PHE A 5 -21.77 10.83 14.16
CA PHE A 5 -20.81 11.57 14.97
C PHE A 5 -19.36 11.16 14.64
N ALA A 6 -19.12 9.86 14.42
CA ALA A 6 -17.82 9.36 14.01
C ALA A 6 -17.40 9.88 12.62
N ILE A 7 -18.32 9.93 11.67
CA ILE A 7 -18.07 10.47 10.32
C ILE A 7 -17.79 11.98 10.38
N ALA A 8 -18.56 12.74 11.17
CA ALA A 8 -18.35 14.17 11.34
C ALA A 8 -16.99 14.49 12.00
N LEU A 9 -16.58 13.71 13.01
CA LEU A 9 -15.25 13.82 13.63
C LEU A 9 -14.13 13.54 12.63
N LEU A 10 -14.28 12.48 11.83
CA LEU A 10 -13.25 12.05 10.88
C LEU A 10 -13.10 13.06 9.73
N ALA A 11 -14.21 13.64 9.26
CA ALA A 11 -14.20 14.72 8.28
C ALA A 11 -13.55 16.00 8.82
N GLY A 12 -13.82 16.35 10.08
CA GLY A 12 -13.17 17.50 10.73
C GLY A 12 -11.66 17.35 10.86
N ILE A 13 -11.17 16.15 11.18
CA ILE A 13 -9.72 15.87 11.28
C ILE A 13 -9.04 15.99 9.92
N ILE A 14 -9.65 15.43 8.86
CA ILE A 14 -9.13 15.54 7.48
C ILE A 14 -9.10 17.01 7.02
N PHE A 15 -10.13 17.78 7.37
CA PHE A 15 -10.19 19.21 7.05
C PHE A 15 -9.06 20.01 7.71
N ILE A 16 -8.81 19.78 9.01
CA ILE A 16 -7.72 20.44 9.73
C ILE A 16 -6.35 20.04 9.15
N LEU A 17 -6.14 18.76 8.82
CA LEU A 17 -4.91 18.29 8.17
C LEU A 17 -4.71 18.94 6.79
N GLY A 18 -5.78 19.15 6.03
CA GLY A 18 -5.75 19.88 4.75
C GLY A 18 -5.30 21.33 4.91
N VAL A 19 -5.77 22.02 5.96
CA VAL A 19 -5.35 23.41 6.27
C VAL A 19 -3.87 23.47 6.68
N PHE A 20 -3.41 22.55 7.53
CA PHE A 20 -1.99 22.49 7.92
C PHE A 20 -1.07 22.14 6.73
N TYR A 21 -1.52 21.25 5.85
CA TYR A 21 -0.81 20.92 4.62
C TYR A 21 -0.72 22.13 3.68
N LEU A 22 -1.78 22.93 3.58
CA LEU A 22 -1.81 24.16 2.78
C LEU A 22 -0.84 25.22 3.31
N ILE A 23 -0.81 25.45 4.63
CA ILE A 23 0.10 26.43 5.26
C ILE A 23 1.57 25.97 5.13
N ASN A 24 1.84 24.68 5.32
CA ASN A 24 3.17 24.11 5.16
C ASN A 24 3.64 24.10 3.69
N SER A 25 2.71 23.98 2.73
CA SER A 25 3.00 24.06 1.30
C SER A 25 3.42 25.47 0.88
N VAL A 26 2.80 26.51 1.43
CA VAL A 26 3.03 27.92 1.04
C VAL A 26 4.41 28.44 1.45
N HIS A 27 5.00 27.94 2.54
CA HIS A 27 6.31 28.43 3.00
C HIS A 27 7.54 27.80 2.33
N ARG A 28 7.42 26.68 1.60
CA ARG A 28 8.59 26.01 0.98
C ARG A 28 8.51 25.69 -0.50
N TYR A 29 7.33 25.66 -1.12
CA TYR A 29 7.21 25.24 -2.51
C TYR A 29 6.29 26.18 -3.27
N GLY A 30 6.85 27.25 -3.84
CA GLY A 30 6.18 28.21 -4.70
C GLY A 30 5.71 27.64 -6.04
N LYS A 31 4.90 26.57 -6.03
CA LYS A 31 4.18 26.04 -7.20
C LYS A 31 2.74 25.71 -6.79
N TRP A 32 1.86 26.67 -7.07
CA TRP A 32 0.43 26.72 -6.71
C TRP A 32 -0.49 25.69 -7.40
N LEU A 33 0.05 24.76 -8.19
CA LEU A 33 -0.77 24.00 -9.15
C LEU A 33 -1.23 22.63 -8.64
N ALA A 34 -0.45 21.99 -7.76
CA ALA A 34 -0.78 20.64 -7.25
C ALA A 34 -1.98 20.59 -6.27
N PRO A 35 -2.15 21.53 -5.32
CA PRO A 35 -3.23 21.41 -4.32
C PRO A 35 -4.61 21.79 -4.87
N THR A 36 -4.69 22.69 -5.84
CA THR A 36 -5.95 23.12 -6.49
C THR A 36 -6.53 22.03 -7.39
N ILE A 37 -5.69 21.29 -8.12
CA ILE A 37 -6.14 20.14 -8.92
C ILE A 37 -6.73 19.05 -8.01
N LEU A 38 -6.09 18.77 -6.88
CA LEU A 38 -6.57 17.78 -5.92
C LEU A 38 -7.91 18.18 -5.29
N MET A 39 -8.13 19.47 -5.03
CA MET A 39 -9.40 19.99 -4.52
C MET A 39 -10.53 19.89 -5.56
N ILE A 40 -10.26 20.20 -6.84
CA ILE A 40 -11.24 20.10 -7.93
C ILE A 40 -11.59 18.63 -8.22
N VAL A 41 -10.61 17.72 -8.19
CA VAL A 41 -10.83 16.27 -8.33
C VAL A 41 -11.70 15.73 -7.21
N SER A 42 -11.52 16.22 -5.97
CA SER A 42 -12.39 15.88 -4.84
C SER A 42 -13.82 16.42 -5.00
N LEU A 43 -14.00 17.60 -5.61
CA LEU A 43 -15.32 18.21 -5.84
C LEU A 43 -16.09 17.47 -6.96
N ILE A 44 -15.42 17.08 -8.04
CA ILE A 44 -16.02 16.29 -9.14
C ILE A 44 -16.36 14.87 -8.69
N GLY A 45 -15.52 14.26 -7.84
CA GLY A 45 -15.80 12.96 -7.22
C GLY A 45 -17.07 12.93 -6.36
N CYS A 46 -17.40 14.02 -5.68
CA CYS A 46 -18.64 14.12 -4.90
C CYS A 46 -19.91 14.26 -5.76
N VAL A 47 -19.82 14.81 -6.97
CA VAL A 47 -20.99 14.98 -7.86
C VAL A 47 -21.22 13.73 -8.73
N GLY A 48 -20.17 13.01 -9.11
CA GLY A 48 -20.27 11.79 -9.93
C GLY A 48 -20.87 10.57 -9.22
N CYS A 49 -20.71 10.44 -7.90
CA CYS A 49 -21.31 9.34 -7.13
C CYS A 49 -22.79 9.56 -6.76
N GLY A 50 -23.33 10.77 -6.97
CA GLY A 50 -24.69 11.13 -6.57
C GLY A 50 -25.79 10.86 -7.60
N LEU A 51 -25.46 10.58 -8.87
CA LEU A 51 -26.46 10.55 -9.95
C LEU A 51 -26.76 9.16 -10.55
N ASN A 52 -26.00 8.11 -10.24
CA ASN A 52 -26.27 6.76 -10.78
C ASN A 52 -27.10 5.84 -9.85
N ALA A 53 -27.60 6.36 -8.72
CA ALA A 53 -28.41 5.59 -7.77
C ALA A 53 -29.91 5.93 -7.82
N TYR A 54 -30.34 6.88 -8.66
CA TYR A 54 -31.74 7.33 -8.70
C TYR A 54 -32.60 6.62 -9.76
N HIS A 55 -32.00 5.90 -10.72
CA HIS A 55 -32.76 5.32 -11.85
C HIS A 55 -33.10 3.81 -11.73
N LEU A 56 -32.79 3.18 -10.59
CA LEU A 56 -33.03 1.74 -10.38
C LEU A 56 -33.97 1.44 -9.19
N TYR A 57 -34.68 2.46 -8.70
CA TYR A 57 -35.59 2.36 -7.56
C TYR A 57 -37.07 2.60 -7.89
N GLN A 58 -37.47 2.50 -9.16
CA GLN A 58 -38.87 2.46 -9.57
C GLN A 58 -39.06 1.38 -10.63
N GLU A 59 -40.19 0.65 -10.53
CA GLU A 59 -40.58 -0.58 -11.25
C GLU A 59 -40.04 -1.86 -10.57
N ASP A 60 -40.82 -2.75 -9.96
CA ASP A 60 -42.27 -2.90 -9.87
C ASP A 60 -42.65 -3.71 -8.63
N GLN A 61 -43.78 -3.35 -8.02
CA GLN A 61 -44.52 -4.25 -7.13
C GLN A 61 -45.33 -5.23 -7.99
N LYS A 62 -45.26 -6.54 -7.69
CA LYS A 62 -46.42 -7.43 -7.42
C LYS A 62 -46.00 -8.91 -7.31
N ALA A 63 -46.51 -9.58 -6.27
CA ALA A 63 -46.60 -11.04 -6.08
C ALA A 63 -47.60 -11.66 -7.11
N ASN A 64 -47.74 -12.96 -7.41
CA ASN A 64 -47.40 -14.27 -6.82
C ASN A 64 -47.54 -15.37 -7.96
N PRO A 65 -47.73 -16.69 -7.70
CA PRO A 65 -46.87 -17.82 -8.09
C PRO A 65 -47.40 -18.69 -9.26
N MET A 66 -46.63 -19.69 -9.75
CA MET A 66 -47.05 -21.10 -10.04
C MET A 66 -46.02 -21.87 -10.88
N ARG A 67 -45.86 -23.16 -10.53
CA ARG A 67 -45.00 -24.22 -11.10
C ARG A 67 -45.22 -24.48 -12.59
N THR A 68 -44.22 -25.04 -13.28
CA THR A 68 -44.28 -26.35 -14.00
C THR A 68 -42.86 -26.81 -14.39
N THR A 69 -42.77 -28.13 -14.46
CA THR A 69 -41.68 -29.11 -14.39
C THR A 69 -40.93 -29.45 -15.69
N LEU A 70 -39.73 -30.04 -15.51
CA LEU A 70 -38.93 -30.94 -16.39
C LEU A 70 -38.40 -30.32 -17.71
N SER A 71 -37.14 -30.53 -18.09
CA SER A 71 -36.50 -31.84 -18.29
C SER A 71 -35.06 -31.94 -17.79
N ALA A 72 -34.75 -33.11 -17.24
CA ALA A 72 -33.40 -33.62 -17.03
C ALA A 72 -32.87 -34.25 -18.33
N GLU A 73 -31.55 -34.22 -18.53
CA GLU A 73 -30.67 -35.27 -19.09
C GLU A 73 -29.30 -34.60 -19.34
N ALA A 74 -28.23 -34.79 -18.55
CA ALA A 74 -27.51 -35.99 -18.08
C ALA A 74 -26.17 -36.19 -18.82
N SER A 75 -25.25 -36.84 -18.10
CA SER A 75 -23.92 -37.39 -18.47
C SER A 75 -22.72 -36.44 -18.22
N SER A 76 -22.03 -36.52 -17.08
CA SER A 76 -21.11 -37.55 -16.56
C SER A 76 -19.74 -37.59 -17.26
N GLN A 77 -18.72 -36.92 -16.69
CA GLN A 77 -17.35 -37.45 -16.60
C GLN A 77 -16.40 -36.50 -15.86
N GLY A 78 -15.60 -37.08 -14.95
CA GLY A 78 -14.25 -36.56 -14.65
C GLY A 78 -14.12 -35.71 -13.39
N GLY A 79 -13.92 -36.36 -12.24
CA GLY A 79 -13.24 -35.74 -11.11
C GLY A 79 -11.79 -35.36 -11.45
N MET A 80 -11.22 -34.42 -10.67
CA MET A 80 -9.83 -33.93 -10.69
C MET A 80 -9.46 -32.71 -11.56
N VAL A 81 -10.32 -31.68 -11.66
CA VAL A 81 -9.93 -30.39 -12.30
C VAL A 81 -10.20 -29.13 -11.48
N GLU A 82 -10.73 -29.25 -10.26
CA GLU A 82 -11.07 -28.08 -9.44
C GLU A 82 -9.84 -27.46 -8.74
N ASN A 83 -8.84 -28.28 -8.39
CA ASN A 83 -7.65 -27.82 -7.67
C ASN A 83 -6.66 -27.07 -8.59
N GLY A 84 -6.54 -27.48 -9.87
CA GLY A 84 -5.65 -26.82 -10.84
C GLY A 84 -6.11 -25.41 -11.19
N LEU A 85 -7.42 -25.20 -11.38
CA LEU A 85 -7.97 -23.88 -11.71
C LEU A 85 -7.90 -22.92 -10.51
N GLN A 86 -8.10 -23.41 -9.28
CA GLN A 86 -7.92 -22.62 -8.06
C GLN A 86 -6.46 -22.24 -7.82
N VAL A 87 -5.50 -23.16 -8.00
CA VAL A 87 -4.07 -22.86 -7.85
C VAL A 87 -3.61 -21.86 -8.92
N ILE A 88 -4.08 -21.98 -10.16
CA ILE A 88 -3.78 -21.01 -11.22
C ILE A 88 -4.36 -19.64 -10.87
N ASN A 89 -5.64 -19.57 -10.46
CA ASN A 89 -6.26 -18.29 -10.09
C ASN A 89 -5.58 -17.63 -8.88
N ASN A 90 -5.21 -18.40 -7.86
CA ASN A 90 -4.51 -17.89 -6.69
C ASN A 90 -3.10 -17.38 -7.04
N GLY A 91 -2.37 -18.08 -7.91
CA GLY A 91 -1.06 -17.62 -8.39
C GLY A 91 -1.16 -16.33 -9.22
N ILE A 92 -2.14 -16.26 -10.14
CA ILE A 92 -2.41 -15.05 -10.95
C ILE A 92 -2.79 -13.85 -10.06
N GLN A 93 -3.52 -14.10 -8.97
CA GLN A 93 -3.89 -13.06 -8.01
C GLN A 93 -2.71 -12.63 -7.15
N GLU A 94 -1.91 -13.56 -6.63
CA GLU A 94 -0.70 -13.27 -5.86
C GLU A 94 0.31 -12.44 -6.70
N ASP A 95 0.52 -12.78 -7.97
CA ASP A 95 1.38 -12.02 -8.88
C ASP A 95 0.87 -10.58 -9.11
N LYS A 96 -0.45 -10.39 -9.23
CA LYS A 96 -1.06 -9.05 -9.39
C LYS A 96 -0.90 -8.21 -8.14
N ASP A 97 -1.16 -8.80 -6.96
CA ASP A 97 -1.03 -8.12 -5.68
C ASP A 97 0.44 -7.74 -5.42
N GLN A 98 1.40 -8.64 -5.72
CA GLN A 98 2.83 -8.37 -5.63
C GLN A 98 3.26 -7.20 -6.52
N GLN A 99 2.78 -7.15 -7.77
CA GLN A 99 3.08 -6.05 -8.69
C GLN A 99 2.46 -4.72 -8.26
N GLN A 100 1.26 -4.74 -7.69
CA GLN A 100 0.61 -3.54 -7.17
C GLN A 100 1.39 -2.99 -5.97
N VAL A 101 1.74 -3.86 -5.02
CA VAL A 101 2.58 -3.49 -3.87
C VAL A 101 3.92 -2.96 -4.32
N LEU A 102 4.58 -3.58 -5.32
CA LEU A 102 5.83 -3.08 -5.86
C LEU A 102 5.69 -1.64 -6.37
N LYS A 103 4.63 -1.35 -7.13
CA LYS A 103 4.37 0.01 -7.64
C LYS A 103 4.15 1.01 -6.50
N ASP A 104 3.36 0.64 -5.50
CA ASP A 104 3.08 1.51 -4.35
C ASP A 104 4.36 1.81 -3.55
N LEU A 105 5.23 0.80 -3.37
CA LEU A 105 6.54 0.97 -2.75
C LEU A 105 7.46 1.83 -3.60
N GLN A 106 7.53 1.60 -4.92
CA GLN A 106 8.31 2.43 -5.83
C GLN A 106 7.89 3.90 -5.78
N GLN A 107 6.58 4.18 -5.74
CA GLN A 107 6.06 5.53 -5.60
C GLN A 107 6.39 6.15 -4.23
N SER A 108 6.24 5.36 -3.15
CA SER A 108 6.51 5.82 -1.78
C SER A 108 7.99 6.12 -1.54
N PHE A 109 8.88 5.33 -2.15
CA PHE A 109 10.34 5.45 -1.99
C PHE A 109 11.02 6.17 -3.17
N ALA A 110 10.28 6.68 -4.16
CA ALA A 110 10.84 7.34 -5.35
C ALA A 110 11.79 8.51 -5.03
N LYS A 111 11.58 9.17 -3.88
CA LYS A 111 12.43 10.27 -3.41
C LYS A 111 13.70 9.82 -2.70
N VAL A 112 13.76 8.54 -2.30
CA VAL A 112 14.85 7.95 -1.52
C VAL A 112 15.73 7.06 -2.40
N GLY A 113 15.10 6.28 -3.28
CA GLY A 113 15.80 5.25 -4.02
C GLY A 113 14.92 4.43 -4.95
N THR A 114 15.49 3.33 -5.42
CA THR A 114 14.79 2.34 -6.24
C THR A 114 14.29 1.20 -5.36
N VAL A 115 13.16 0.61 -5.77
CA VAL A 115 12.60 -0.59 -5.12
C VAL A 115 12.54 -1.72 -6.14
N THR A 116 13.09 -2.87 -5.77
CA THR A 116 13.02 -4.11 -6.54
C THR A 116 12.32 -5.19 -5.72
N PHE A 117 11.77 -6.19 -6.41
CA PHE A 117 11.15 -7.35 -5.77
C PHE A 117 11.78 -8.63 -6.29
N ASP A 118 12.16 -9.51 -5.37
CA ASP A 118 12.62 -10.85 -5.65
C ASP A 118 11.52 -11.85 -5.25
N GLN A 119 10.92 -12.50 -6.26
CA GLN A 119 9.79 -13.40 -6.06
C GLN A 119 10.18 -14.71 -5.36
N GLN A 120 11.42 -15.19 -5.54
CA GLN A 120 11.90 -16.44 -4.95
C GLN A 120 12.03 -16.32 -3.42
N SER A 121 12.60 -15.21 -2.96
CA SER A 121 12.81 -14.90 -1.56
C SER A 121 11.69 -14.08 -0.93
N LYS A 122 10.66 -13.69 -1.71
CA LYS A 122 9.57 -12.79 -1.32
C LYS A 122 10.08 -11.51 -0.65
N THR A 123 11.12 -10.91 -1.25
CA THR A 123 11.85 -9.79 -0.66
C THR A 123 11.78 -8.54 -1.52
N PHE A 124 11.24 -7.47 -0.95
CA PHE A 124 11.30 -6.11 -1.49
C PHE A 124 12.58 -5.44 -1.00
N THR A 125 13.39 -4.93 -1.93
CA THR A 125 14.67 -4.29 -1.64
C THR A 125 14.62 -2.81 -2.00
N VAL A 126 14.82 -1.96 -1.01
CA VAL A 126 14.99 -0.52 -1.18
C VAL A 126 16.48 -0.21 -1.27
N THR A 127 16.92 0.35 -2.40
CA THR A 127 18.30 0.80 -2.61
C THR A 127 18.31 2.32 -2.71
N PRO A 128 18.89 3.06 -1.75
CA PRO A 128 18.99 4.51 -1.84
C PRO A 128 19.87 4.92 -3.03
N THR A 129 19.40 5.87 -3.84
CA THR A 129 20.12 6.32 -5.05
C THR A 129 20.38 7.82 -5.08
N THR A 130 19.75 8.62 -4.23
CA THR A 130 19.99 10.07 -4.21
C THR A 130 21.25 10.40 -3.43
N ASP A 131 22.02 11.40 -3.89
CA ASP A 131 23.27 11.81 -3.22
C ASP A 131 23.09 12.14 -1.73
N GLN A 132 21.94 12.72 -1.37
CA GLN A 132 21.64 13.07 0.01
C GLN A 132 21.41 11.83 0.86
N ASP A 133 20.62 10.88 0.38
CA ASP A 133 20.33 9.63 1.10
C ASP A 133 21.55 8.73 1.16
N VAL A 134 22.35 8.67 0.09
CA VAL A 134 23.62 7.94 0.08
C VAL A 134 24.56 8.48 1.15
N LYS A 135 24.71 9.81 1.25
CA LYS A 135 25.53 10.44 2.28
C LYS A 135 24.97 10.19 3.67
N ALA A 136 23.66 10.31 3.86
CA ALA A 136 23.01 10.09 5.14
C ALA A 136 23.21 8.64 5.63
N ILE A 137 22.97 7.64 4.78
CA ILE A 137 23.16 6.24 5.11
C ILE A 137 24.62 5.93 5.44
N ASN A 138 25.57 6.41 4.62
CA ASN A 138 26.99 6.22 4.91
C ASN A 138 27.42 6.90 6.22
N TYR A 139 26.90 8.10 6.50
CA TYR A 139 27.20 8.82 7.74
C TYR A 139 26.72 8.06 8.97
N VAL A 140 25.50 7.50 8.92
CA VAL A 140 24.91 6.72 10.01
C VAL A 140 25.64 5.40 10.23
N LEU A 141 26.02 4.71 9.15
CA LEU A 141 26.81 3.47 9.24
C LEU A 141 28.19 3.70 9.87
N ALA A 142 28.79 4.88 9.64
CA ALA A 142 30.06 5.28 10.25
C ALA A 142 29.90 5.84 11.67
N ASN A 143 28.74 6.40 12.01
CA ASN A 143 28.45 7.01 13.31
C ASN A 143 27.13 6.47 13.89
N PRO A 144 27.07 5.19 14.34
CA PRO A 144 25.81 4.58 14.79
C PRO A 144 25.12 5.35 15.92
N GLN A 145 25.90 5.99 16.81
CA GLN A 145 25.37 6.77 17.92
C GLN A 145 24.59 8.02 17.48
N LYS A 146 24.80 8.48 16.24
CA LYS A 146 24.09 9.63 15.65
C LYS A 146 22.91 9.22 14.77
N ALA A 147 22.59 7.93 14.69
CA ALA A 147 21.49 7.41 13.90
C ALA A 147 20.15 8.09 14.24
N GLN A 148 19.89 8.35 15.53
CA GLN A 148 18.68 9.02 15.99
C GLN A 148 18.50 10.44 15.41
N GLN A 149 19.60 11.18 15.26
CA GLN A 149 19.60 12.57 14.78
C GLN A 149 19.53 12.67 13.25
N SER A 150 19.83 11.57 12.55
CA SER A 150 19.91 11.52 11.09
C SER A 150 18.60 11.17 10.38
N GLY A 151 17.54 10.84 11.14
CA GLY A 151 16.30 10.31 10.57
C GLY A 151 16.31 8.81 10.26
N TYR A 152 17.42 8.10 10.52
CA TYR A 152 17.52 6.64 10.31
C TYR A 152 16.42 5.87 11.03
N ASN A 153 16.11 6.21 12.29
CA ASN A 153 15.05 5.54 13.03
C ASN A 153 13.66 5.72 12.40
N ASN A 154 13.40 6.88 11.78
CA ASN A 154 12.14 7.12 11.08
C ASN A 154 12.07 6.29 9.80
N LEU A 155 13.19 6.17 9.08
CA LEU A 155 13.30 5.32 7.90
C LEU A 155 13.06 3.85 8.25
N THR A 156 13.75 3.32 9.27
CA THR A 156 13.61 1.91 9.68
C THR A 156 12.25 1.62 10.31
N SER A 157 11.66 2.56 11.06
CA SER A 157 10.29 2.45 11.56
C SER A 157 9.25 2.46 10.43
N GLY A 158 9.48 3.28 9.39
CA GLY A 158 8.68 3.26 8.18
C GLY A 158 8.75 1.91 7.48
N ILE A 159 9.95 1.36 7.32
CA ILE A 159 10.16 0.02 6.74
C ILE A 159 9.47 -1.06 7.59
N LEU A 160 9.57 -1.01 8.91
CA LEU A 160 8.92 -1.95 9.82
C LEU A 160 7.39 -1.89 9.70
N SER A 161 6.84 -0.67 9.70
CA SER A 161 5.39 -0.45 9.54
C SER A 161 4.90 -0.93 8.18
N THR A 162 5.62 -0.60 7.11
CA THR A 162 5.28 -1.05 5.76
C THR A 162 5.36 -2.57 5.65
N SER A 163 6.41 -3.21 6.19
CA SER A 163 6.55 -4.68 6.26
C SER A 163 5.33 -5.33 6.94
N LYS A 164 4.81 -4.73 8.02
CA LYS A 164 3.57 -5.18 8.66
C LYS A 164 2.33 -5.00 7.76
N GLN A 165 2.27 -3.90 7.01
CA GLN A 165 1.14 -3.60 6.13
C GLN A 165 1.09 -4.52 4.90
N LEU A 166 2.24 -5.01 4.42
CA LEU A 166 2.31 -5.98 3.31
C LEU A 166 1.53 -7.26 3.60
N MET A 167 1.34 -7.60 4.88
CA MET A 167 0.56 -8.76 5.28
C MET A 167 -0.91 -8.70 4.86
N LYS A 168 -1.46 -7.50 4.64
CA LYS A 168 -2.87 -7.33 4.24
C LYS A 168 -3.11 -7.79 2.79
N PRO A 169 -2.39 -7.26 1.78
CA PRO A 169 -2.55 -7.70 0.39
C PRO A 169 -1.83 -9.02 0.09
N LEU A 170 -0.70 -9.34 0.75
CA LEU A 170 0.17 -10.45 0.32
C LEU A 170 0.19 -11.64 1.29
N GLY A 171 -0.32 -11.50 2.51
CA GLY A 171 -0.18 -12.51 3.55
C GLY A 171 1.22 -12.52 4.19
N LYS A 172 1.53 -13.58 4.95
CA LYS A 172 2.79 -13.71 5.70
C LYS A 172 3.96 -14.12 4.82
N GLY A 173 5.17 -13.81 5.26
CA GLY A 173 6.41 -14.30 4.69
C GLY A 173 7.19 -13.28 3.87
N TYR A 174 6.70 -12.04 3.78
CA TYR A 174 7.31 -10.99 2.95
C TYR A 174 8.31 -10.17 3.75
N THR A 175 9.46 -9.91 3.13
CA THR A 175 10.53 -9.13 3.71
C THR A 175 10.66 -7.79 2.99
N LEU A 176 10.80 -6.70 3.74
CA LEU A 176 11.20 -5.40 3.23
C LEU A 176 12.58 -5.07 3.81
N GLN A 177 13.55 -4.87 2.93
CA GLN A 177 14.94 -4.62 3.31
C GLN A 177 15.49 -3.34 2.68
N LEU A 178 16.47 -2.77 3.36
CA LEU A 178 17.24 -1.61 2.94
C LEU A 178 18.69 -2.04 2.74
N THR A 179 19.26 -1.70 1.59
CA THR A 179 20.66 -1.98 1.27
C THR A 179 21.51 -0.73 1.39
N LYS A 180 22.82 -0.94 1.56
CA LYS A 180 23.81 0.11 1.44
C LYS A 180 23.86 0.58 -0.02
N PRO A 181 23.92 1.90 -0.29
CA PRO A 181 24.12 2.40 -1.64
C PRO A 181 25.37 1.81 -2.29
N ASN A 182 25.28 1.51 -3.59
CA ASN A 182 26.37 0.94 -4.40
C ASN A 182 26.92 -0.40 -3.86
N SER A 183 26.13 -1.14 -3.08
CA SER A 183 26.48 -2.45 -2.52
C SER A 183 25.22 -3.28 -2.34
N ASN A 184 25.36 -4.61 -2.31
CA ASN A 184 24.27 -5.52 -1.97
C ASN A 184 24.19 -5.81 -0.47
N GLN A 185 24.97 -5.09 0.35
CA GLN A 185 24.97 -5.26 1.79
C GLN A 185 23.64 -4.77 2.38
N VAL A 186 22.90 -5.68 3.02
CA VAL A 186 21.68 -5.35 3.77
C VAL A 186 22.07 -4.63 5.06
N ILE A 187 21.48 -3.46 5.30
CA ILE A 187 21.72 -2.64 6.50
C ILE A 187 20.55 -2.69 7.47
N TYR A 188 19.34 -2.89 6.96
CA TYR A 188 18.14 -3.10 7.75
C TYR A 188 17.18 -4.05 7.01
N ALA A 189 16.53 -4.95 7.72
CA ALA A 189 15.50 -5.82 7.16
C ALA A 189 14.39 -6.07 8.17
N ALA A 190 13.15 -6.04 7.70
CA ALA A 190 11.97 -6.37 8.48
C ALA A 190 11.06 -7.35 7.73
N LYS A 191 10.61 -8.39 8.43
CA LYS A 191 9.70 -9.42 7.91
C LYS A 191 8.42 -9.43 8.72
N ASP A 192 7.28 -9.31 8.05
CA ASP A 192 5.95 -9.33 8.68
C ASP A 192 5.83 -8.39 9.91
N GLY A 193 6.48 -7.23 9.86
CA GLY A 193 6.49 -6.27 10.97
C GLY A 193 7.42 -6.62 12.13
N GLN A 194 8.36 -7.54 11.95
CA GLN A 194 9.42 -7.87 12.91
C GLN A 194 10.80 -7.58 12.32
N VAL A 195 11.71 -7.06 13.14
CA VAL A 195 13.09 -6.76 12.70
C VAL A 195 13.86 -8.07 12.54
N LEU A 196 14.43 -8.30 11.35
CA LEU A 196 15.33 -9.43 11.07
C LEU A 196 16.79 -9.02 11.21
N THR A 197 17.14 -7.85 10.69
CA THR A 197 18.51 -7.32 10.69
C THR A 197 18.48 -5.81 10.95
N ASP A 198 19.36 -5.33 11.81
CA ASP A 198 19.65 -3.90 11.99
C ASP A 198 21.14 -3.69 12.29
N VAL A 199 21.93 -3.36 11.27
CA VAL A 199 23.38 -3.24 11.38
C VAL A 199 23.81 -2.01 12.18
N VAL A 200 22.94 -1.01 12.33
CA VAL A 200 23.26 0.24 13.02
C VAL A 200 23.00 0.10 14.52
N ASN A 201 21.84 -0.45 14.90
CA ASN A 201 21.48 -0.60 16.31
C ASN A 201 22.02 -1.90 16.95
N ASN A 202 22.47 -2.88 16.17
CA ASN A 202 23.06 -4.14 16.67
C ASN A 202 24.61 -4.11 16.73
N LYS A 203 25.24 -2.98 16.39
CA LYS A 203 26.67 -2.77 16.64
C LYS A 203 26.85 -2.25 18.06
N ASN A 204 26.90 -3.17 19.02
CA ASN A 204 27.44 -2.96 20.36
C ASN A 204 28.85 -3.56 20.44
#